data_AF-W6KJD6-F1
#
_entry.id   AF-W6KJD6-F1
#
_cell.length_a   1.000
_cell.length_b   1.000
_cell.length_c   1.000
_cell.angle_alpha   90.00
_cell.angle_beta   90.00
_cell.angle_gamma   90.00
#
_symmetry.space_group_name_H-M   'P 1'
#
loop_
_entity.id
_entity.type
_entity.pdbx_description
1 polymer ?
#
loop_
_entity_poly.entity_id
_entity_poly.type
_entity_poly.pdbx_seq_one_letter_code
_entity_poly.pdbx_strand_id
1 'polypeptide(L)'
;MFSRLFGKDKGSKSSQGGNNVLGSIEKIDSSIELLEKREALLEKKVSEEIEKAKAFYVRKNQNAALQCMKRKKMYEEQLQSYVSQKQNLETLRFTVQNQAMNQEVLKAQLSAKEDLKRTNKRLNADKIEENMDELMEEIDKTKQVSEALRQPLGGEVIDEDDLLQELELELELNPEKVESGHAKVEEVKLPDMPAVPSSKLPSISQTAKMQKEDEEELLKALEEKLAI
;
A
#
# COMPACT_ATOMS: atom_id res chain seq x y z
N MET A 1 54.81 -20.70 -29.81
CA MET A 1 53.68 -21.27 -30.56
C MET A 1 52.94 -22.26 -29.66
N PHE A 2 51.92 -21.83 -28.92
CA PHE A 2 50.92 -22.73 -28.32
C PHE A 2 49.58 -21.99 -28.28
N SER A 3 48.91 -22.01 -29.42
CA SER A 3 47.55 -21.51 -29.59
C SER A 3 46.57 -22.67 -29.40
N ARG A 4 45.42 -22.36 -28.78
CA ARG A 4 44.17 -23.15 -28.75
C ARG A 4 44.21 -24.39 -27.85
N LEU A 5 43.86 -24.21 -26.58
CA LEU A 5 43.24 -25.31 -25.84
C LEU A 5 42.26 -24.90 -24.71
N PHE A 6 41.70 -23.70 -24.71
CA PHE A 6 40.54 -23.40 -23.86
C PHE A 6 39.63 -22.36 -24.53
N GLY A 7 38.98 -22.79 -25.61
CA GLY A 7 37.70 -22.22 -26.03
C GLY A 7 36.60 -22.97 -25.28
N LYS A 8 36.02 -22.34 -24.27
CA LYS A 8 34.78 -22.81 -23.64
C LYS A 8 33.84 -21.62 -23.44
N ASP A 9 32.78 -21.65 -24.24
CA ASP A 9 31.49 -20.96 -24.10
C ASP A 9 31.49 -19.46 -23.79
N LYS A 10 31.51 -18.66 -24.86
CA LYS A 10 30.68 -17.46 -24.93
C LYS A 10 29.20 -17.87 -25.02
N GLY A 11 28.69 -18.38 -23.90
CA GLY A 11 27.28 -18.59 -23.63
C GLY A 11 26.86 -17.71 -22.46
N SER A 12 27.23 -16.43 -22.46
CA SER A 12 26.65 -15.46 -21.54
C SER A 12 25.18 -15.28 -21.94
N LYS A 13 24.31 -16.11 -21.35
CA LYS A 13 22.91 -15.79 -21.15
C LYS A 13 22.83 -14.51 -20.31
N SER A 14 23.02 -13.37 -20.94
CA SER A 14 22.76 -12.04 -20.38
C SER A 14 21.47 -11.48 -20.99
N SER A 15 20.41 -12.29 -21.01
CA SER A 15 19.06 -11.85 -21.40
C SER A 15 18.01 -12.16 -20.33
N GLN A 16 18.38 -11.96 -19.07
CA GLN A 16 17.43 -11.88 -17.95
C GLN A 16 17.60 -10.53 -17.25
N GLY A 17 17.72 -9.47 -18.06
CA GLY A 17 17.71 -8.07 -17.65
C GLY A 17 16.41 -7.37 -18.08
N GLY A 18 15.31 -8.11 -18.20
CA GLY A 18 14.00 -7.49 -18.18
C GLY A 18 13.71 -7.15 -16.73
N ASN A 19 13.61 -5.86 -16.40
CA ASN A 19 13.12 -5.37 -15.11
C ASN A 19 11.88 -6.19 -14.73
N ASN A 20 12.03 -7.19 -13.86
CA ASN A 20 10.89 -7.93 -13.35
C ASN A 20 10.27 -7.06 -12.26
N VAL A 21 9.59 -6.00 -12.68
CA VAL A 21 8.89 -5.04 -11.82
C VAL A 21 7.97 -5.80 -10.87
N LEU A 22 7.26 -6.82 -11.37
CA LEU A 22 6.42 -7.71 -10.55
C LEU A 22 7.24 -8.42 -9.47
N GLY A 23 8.36 -9.03 -9.84
CA GLY A 23 9.26 -9.68 -8.87
C GLY A 23 9.90 -8.71 -7.86
N SER A 24 10.07 -7.44 -8.22
CA SER A 24 10.50 -6.40 -7.27
C SER A 24 9.39 -6.00 -6.31
N ILE A 25 8.15 -5.85 -6.81
CA ILE A 25 6.96 -5.54 -6.00
C ILE A 25 6.69 -6.70 -5.02
N GLU A 26 6.74 -7.95 -5.47
CA GLU A 26 6.57 -9.13 -4.60
C GLU A 26 7.57 -9.18 -3.44
N LYS A 27 8.83 -8.80 -3.70
CA LYS A 27 9.86 -8.70 -2.65
C LYS A 27 9.58 -7.58 -1.65
N ILE A 28 9.09 -6.44 -2.14
CA ILE A 28 8.70 -5.31 -1.30
C ILE A 28 7.52 -5.73 -0.42
N ASP A 29 6.49 -6.35 -1.00
CA ASP A 29 5.32 -6.85 -0.30
C ASP A 29 5.71 -7.89 0.78
N SER A 30 6.58 -8.86 0.42
CA SER A 30 7.11 -9.84 1.38
C SER A 30 7.88 -9.19 2.55
N SER A 31 8.57 -8.07 2.28
CA SER A 31 9.33 -7.34 3.29
C SER A 31 8.41 -6.53 4.21
N ILE A 32 7.34 -5.94 3.66
CA ILE A 32 6.28 -5.27 4.42
C ILE A 32 5.61 -6.27 5.37
N GLU A 33 5.20 -7.45 4.87
CA GLU A 33 4.60 -8.50 5.72
C GLU A 33 5.53 -8.93 6.86
N LEU A 34 6.84 -9.01 6.61
CA LEU A 34 7.81 -9.36 7.65
C LEU A 34 7.91 -8.26 8.71
N LEU A 35 7.90 -6.99 8.31
CA LEU A 35 7.89 -5.86 9.23
C LEU A 35 6.62 -5.83 10.08
N GLU A 36 5.45 -6.07 9.49
CA GLU A 36 4.18 -6.14 10.22
C GLU A 36 4.17 -7.26 11.28
N LYS A 37 4.69 -8.45 10.94
CA LYS A 37 4.83 -9.55 11.90
C LYS A 37 5.76 -9.17 13.06
N ARG A 38 6.84 -8.42 12.78
CA ARG A 38 7.77 -7.93 13.81
C ARG A 38 7.15 -6.82 14.67
N GLU A 39 6.40 -5.91 14.08
CA GLU A 39 5.64 -4.87 14.79
C GLU A 39 4.68 -5.54 15.78
N ALA A 40 3.84 -6.47 15.33
CA ALA A 40 2.88 -7.18 16.19
C ALA A 40 3.56 -7.92 17.36
N LEU A 41 4.74 -8.49 17.13
CA LEU A 41 5.53 -9.12 18.20
C LEU A 41 6.04 -8.09 19.21
N LEU A 42 6.58 -6.96 18.74
CA LEU A 42 7.05 -5.89 19.61
C LEU A 42 5.90 -5.26 20.42
N GLU A 43 4.71 -5.09 19.84
CA GLU A 43 3.51 -4.61 20.56
C GLU A 43 3.11 -5.54 21.72
N LYS A 44 3.15 -6.87 21.48
CA LYS A 44 2.97 -7.86 22.54
C LYS A 44 4.01 -7.71 23.64
N LYS A 45 5.30 -7.60 23.28
CA LYS A 45 6.40 -7.40 24.25
C LYS A 45 6.29 -6.10 25.04
N VAL A 46 5.84 -5.02 24.41
CA VAL A 46 5.54 -3.73 25.09
C VAL A 46 4.46 -3.94 26.13
N SER A 47 3.36 -4.60 25.75
CA SER A 47 2.22 -4.89 26.64
C SER A 47 2.64 -5.75 27.83
N GLU A 48 3.44 -6.79 27.60
CA GLU A 48 3.99 -7.64 28.66
C GLU A 48 4.90 -6.88 29.63
N GLU A 49 5.80 -6.03 29.13
CA GLU A 49 6.68 -5.25 30.01
C GLU A 49 5.90 -4.21 30.83
N ILE A 50 4.79 -3.67 30.31
CA ILE A 50 3.86 -2.83 31.07
C ILE A 50 3.23 -3.61 32.22
N GLU A 51 2.71 -4.81 31.96
CA GLU A 51 2.10 -5.65 33.00
C GLU A 51 3.11 -6.09 34.06
N LYS A 52 4.33 -6.47 33.65
CA LYS A 52 5.44 -6.76 34.57
C LYS A 52 5.81 -5.52 35.40
N ALA A 53 5.90 -4.34 34.79
CA ALA A 53 6.20 -3.09 35.49
C ALA A 53 5.15 -2.77 36.56
N LYS A 54 3.86 -2.90 36.23
CA LYS A 54 2.74 -2.74 37.17
C LYS A 54 2.86 -3.72 38.34
N ALA A 55 3.11 -5.00 38.05
CA ALA A 55 3.24 -6.04 39.07
C ALA A 55 4.40 -5.77 40.05
N PHE A 56 5.57 -5.35 39.54
CA PHE A 56 6.70 -4.99 40.39
C PHE A 56 6.46 -3.71 41.20
N TYR A 57 5.75 -2.73 40.62
CA TYR A 57 5.40 -1.49 41.30
C TYR A 57 4.48 -1.72 42.51
N VAL A 58 3.43 -2.55 42.36
CA VAL A 58 2.53 -2.94 43.45
C VAL A 58 3.29 -3.64 44.59
N ARG A 59 4.31 -4.44 44.25
CA ARG A 59 5.20 -5.11 45.22
C ARG A 59 6.26 -4.19 45.82
N LYS A 60 6.19 -2.88 45.56
CA LYS A 60 7.17 -1.85 45.99
C LYS A 60 8.61 -2.11 45.53
N ASN A 61 8.80 -2.91 44.47
CA ASN A 61 10.11 -3.14 43.87
C ASN A 61 10.33 -2.16 42.70
N GLN A 62 10.73 -0.93 43.05
CA GLN A 62 10.90 0.17 42.09
C GLN A 62 12.02 -0.10 41.07
N ASN A 63 13.11 -0.75 41.48
CA ASN A 63 14.23 -1.06 40.58
C ASN A 63 13.83 -2.02 39.47
N ALA A 64 13.09 -3.09 39.80
CA ALA A 64 12.61 -4.05 38.80
C ALA A 64 11.56 -3.41 37.87
N ALA A 65 10.65 -2.58 38.41
CA ALA A 65 9.68 -1.84 37.60
C ALA A 65 10.37 -0.89 36.62
N LEU A 66 11.41 -0.16 37.06
CA LEU A 66 12.19 0.73 36.19
C LEU A 66 12.91 -0.02 35.06
N GLN A 67 13.43 -1.22 35.33
CA GLN A 67 14.04 -2.06 34.29
C GLN A 67 13.02 -2.51 33.23
N CYS A 68 11.80 -2.85 33.64
CA CYS A 68 10.71 -3.17 32.71
C CYS A 68 10.36 -1.95 31.84
N MET A 69 10.25 -0.77 32.45
CA MET A 69 9.99 0.48 31.71
C MET A 69 11.11 0.84 30.72
N LYS A 70 12.38 0.55 31.04
CA LYS A 70 13.49 0.71 30.10
C LYS A 70 13.38 -0.22 28.90
N ARG A 71 13.04 -1.50 29.11
CA ARG A 71 12.80 -2.47 28.03
C ARG A 71 11.61 -2.09 27.17
N LYS A 72 10.49 -1.68 27.79
CA LYS A 72 9.33 -1.09 27.09
C LYS A 72 9.77 0.00 26.12
N LYS A 73 10.52 1.00 26.61
CA LYS A 73 10.97 2.13 25.78
C LYS A 73 11.86 1.69 24.61
N MET A 74 12.77 0.73 24.85
CA MET A 74 13.60 0.15 23.79
C MET A 74 12.76 -0.56 22.70
N TYR A 75 11.68 -1.25 23.08
CA TYR A 75 10.77 -1.87 22.11
C TYR A 75 9.93 -0.84 21.35
N GLU A 76 9.48 0.23 22.00
CA GLU A 76 8.78 1.34 21.34
C GLU A 76 9.65 2.06 20.31
N GLU A 77 10.93 2.30 20.63
CA GLU A 77 11.90 2.88 19.69
C GLU A 77 12.12 1.98 18.47
N GLN A 78 12.20 0.65 18.67
CA GLN A 78 12.28 -0.30 17.55
C GLN A 78 11.00 -0.31 16.71
N LEU A 79 9.84 -0.26 17.36
CA LEU A 79 8.55 -0.23 16.68
C LEU A 79 8.43 1.01 15.79
N GLN A 80 8.81 2.18 16.31
CA GLN A 80 8.85 3.42 15.52
C GLN A 80 9.77 3.28 14.29
N SER A 81 10.93 2.63 14.45
CA SER A 81 11.85 2.39 13.32
C SER A 81 11.22 1.47 12.26
N TYR A 82 10.51 0.42 12.65
CA TYR A 82 9.84 -0.47 11.70
C TYR A 82 8.68 0.22 10.98
N VAL A 83 7.90 1.05 11.68
CA VAL A 83 6.84 1.85 11.05
C VAL A 83 7.42 2.77 9.97
N SER A 84 8.53 3.45 10.25
CA SER A 84 9.20 4.28 9.24
C SER A 84 9.76 3.46 8.07
N GLN A 85 10.34 2.28 8.33
CA GLN A 85 10.83 1.39 7.27
C GLN A 85 9.68 0.88 6.38
N LYS A 86 8.53 0.55 6.97
CA LYS A 86 7.34 0.12 6.26
C LYS A 86 6.80 1.21 5.34
N GLN A 87 6.66 2.44 5.84
CA GLN A 87 6.24 3.61 5.04
C GLN A 87 7.19 3.87 3.86
N ASN A 88 8.50 3.71 4.06
CA ASN A 88 9.48 3.84 2.99
C ASN A 88 9.30 2.76 1.91
N LEU A 89 9.02 1.52 2.32
CA LEU A 89 8.76 0.41 1.40
C LEU A 89 7.45 0.59 0.63
N GLU A 90 6.39 1.07 1.26
CA GLU A 90 5.12 1.41 0.61
C GLU A 90 5.30 2.51 -0.45
N THR A 91 6.05 3.56 -0.11
CA THR A 91 6.40 4.64 -1.04
C THR A 91 7.23 4.10 -2.23
N LEU A 92 8.18 3.21 -1.94
CA LEU A 92 9.00 2.58 -2.98
C LEU A 92 8.15 1.69 -3.91
N ARG A 93 7.21 0.91 -3.34
CA ARG A 93 6.26 0.09 -4.11
C ARG A 93 5.44 0.96 -5.07
N PHE A 94 4.86 2.04 -4.57
CA PHE A 94 4.10 2.98 -5.39
C PHE A 94 4.96 3.58 -6.51
N THR A 95 6.19 3.98 -6.19
CA THR A 95 7.14 4.54 -7.17
C THR A 95 7.47 3.54 -8.27
N VAL A 96 7.73 2.28 -7.91
CA VAL A 96 8.01 1.19 -8.87
C VAL A 96 6.80 0.92 -9.77
N GLN A 97 5.59 0.93 -9.21
CA GLN A 97 4.35 0.76 -9.99
C GLN A 97 4.15 1.90 -10.99
N ASN A 98 4.31 3.15 -10.56
CA ASN A 98 4.21 4.32 -11.43
C ASN A 98 5.29 4.29 -12.54
N GLN A 99 6.53 3.94 -12.18
CA GLN A 99 7.61 3.79 -13.15
C GLN A 99 7.29 2.73 -14.22
N ALA A 100 6.70 1.60 -13.82
CA ALA A 100 6.28 0.56 -14.75
C ALA A 100 5.19 1.04 -15.71
N MET A 101 4.18 1.75 -15.20
CA MET A 101 3.14 2.36 -16.02
C MET A 101 3.74 3.37 -17.02
N ASN A 102 4.63 4.25 -16.56
CA ASN A 102 5.32 5.21 -17.44
C ASN A 102 6.15 4.50 -18.51
N GLN A 103 6.76 3.35 -18.17
CA GLN A 103 7.48 2.52 -19.14
C GLN A 103 6.54 1.97 -20.22
N GLU A 104 5.35 1.51 -19.86
CA GLU A 104 4.34 1.03 -20.82
C GLU A 104 3.82 2.15 -21.72
N VAL A 105 3.56 3.34 -21.16
CA VAL A 105 3.18 4.54 -21.95
C VAL A 105 4.28 4.89 -22.95
N LEU A 106 5.55 4.91 -22.53
CA LEU A 106 6.68 5.16 -23.43
C LEU A 106 6.80 4.10 -24.52
N LYS A 107 6.58 2.81 -24.21
CA LYS A 107 6.56 1.75 -25.23
C LYS A 107 5.46 1.97 -26.26
N ALA A 108 4.25 2.34 -25.83
CA ALA A 108 3.14 2.64 -26.73
C ALA A 108 3.46 3.85 -27.64
N GLN A 109 4.04 4.91 -27.08
CA GLN A 109 4.49 6.07 -27.85
C GLN A 109 5.57 5.72 -28.88
N LEU A 110 6.54 4.88 -28.50
CA LEU A 110 7.58 4.41 -29.41
C LEU A 110 7.00 3.54 -30.53
N SER A 111 6.05 2.67 -30.24
CA SER A 111 5.34 1.87 -31.26
C SER A 111 4.60 2.78 -32.23
N ALA A 112 3.82 3.74 -31.72
CA ALA A 112 3.11 4.72 -32.55
C ALA A 112 4.07 5.53 -33.44
N LYS A 113 5.22 5.96 -32.89
CA LYS A 113 6.27 6.65 -33.65
C LYS A 113 6.83 5.79 -34.79
N GLU A 114 7.08 4.50 -34.58
CA GLU A 114 7.59 3.61 -35.62
C GLU A 114 6.53 3.32 -36.70
N ASP A 115 5.24 3.20 -36.32
CA ASP A 115 4.14 3.06 -37.28
C ASP A 115 3.93 4.33 -38.12
N LEU A 116 4.05 5.51 -37.50
CA LEU A 116 4.04 6.80 -38.20
C LEU A 116 5.21 6.90 -39.19
N LYS A 117 6.44 6.54 -38.77
CA LYS A 117 7.60 6.51 -39.67
C LYS A 117 7.41 5.54 -40.85
N ARG A 118 6.87 4.36 -40.61
CA ARG A 118 6.61 3.35 -41.66
C ARG A 118 5.56 3.86 -42.65
N THR A 119 4.50 4.49 -42.14
CA THR A 119 3.44 5.09 -42.97
C THR A 119 3.98 6.24 -43.81
N ASN A 120 4.78 7.14 -43.21
CA ASN A 120 5.42 8.24 -43.93
C ASN A 120 6.41 7.72 -45.00
N LYS A 121 7.20 6.69 -44.72
CA LYS A 121 8.09 6.09 -45.75
C LYS A 121 7.32 5.49 -46.94
N ARG A 122 6.07 5.06 -46.75
CA ARG A 122 5.23 4.46 -47.79
C ARG A 122 4.50 5.49 -48.66
N LEU A 123 4.37 6.74 -48.20
CA LEU A 123 3.55 7.79 -48.84
C LEU A 123 4.34 8.71 -49.81
N ASN A 124 5.62 8.41 -50.10
CA ASN A 124 6.57 9.22 -50.89
C ASN A 124 6.91 10.59 -50.24
N ALA A 125 8.19 10.77 -49.92
CA ALA A 125 8.72 11.91 -49.15
C ALA A 125 8.38 13.29 -49.72
N ASP A 126 8.26 13.42 -51.05
CA ASP A 126 8.06 14.71 -51.72
C ASP A 126 6.63 15.29 -51.59
N LYS A 127 5.63 14.45 -51.25
CA LYS A 127 4.27 14.92 -50.92
C LYS A 127 4.05 15.06 -49.41
N ILE A 128 5.03 14.68 -48.60
CA ILE A 128 4.90 14.61 -47.15
C ILE A 128 5.40 15.88 -46.48
N GLU A 129 6.34 16.62 -47.05
CA GLU A 129 6.75 17.92 -46.49
C GLU A 129 5.56 18.89 -46.48
N GLU A 130 4.81 18.98 -47.58
CA GLU A 130 3.58 19.78 -47.71
C GLU A 130 2.46 19.28 -46.77
N ASN A 131 2.25 17.95 -46.67
CA ASN A 131 1.22 17.38 -45.79
C ASN A 131 1.62 17.32 -44.30
N MET A 132 2.90 17.33 -43.95
CA MET A 132 3.38 17.38 -42.55
C MET A 132 3.36 18.80 -42.03
N ASP A 133 3.62 19.80 -42.86
CA ASP A 133 3.37 21.19 -42.53
C ASP A 133 1.87 21.42 -42.32
N GLU A 134 1.00 20.91 -43.21
CA GLU A 134 -0.46 20.92 -43.00
C GLU A 134 -0.88 20.13 -41.76
N LEU A 135 -0.32 18.94 -41.48
CA LEU A 135 -0.66 18.15 -40.29
C LEU A 135 -0.15 18.78 -38.98
N MET A 136 1.04 19.40 -38.98
CA MET A 136 1.51 20.17 -37.82
C MET A 136 0.66 21.41 -37.63
N GLU A 137 0.24 22.08 -38.71
CA GLU A 137 -0.72 23.19 -38.66
C GLU A 137 -2.10 22.70 -38.19
N GLU A 138 -2.53 21.48 -38.53
CA GLU A 138 -3.80 20.90 -38.10
C GLU A 138 -3.74 20.38 -36.65
N ILE A 139 -2.59 19.86 -36.20
CA ILE A 139 -2.34 19.50 -34.80
C ILE A 139 -2.26 20.76 -33.95
N ASP A 140 -1.65 21.83 -34.44
CA ASP A 140 -1.62 23.11 -33.73
C ASP A 140 -2.97 23.83 -33.80
N LYS A 141 -3.74 23.72 -34.89
CA LYS A 141 -5.17 24.12 -34.92
C LYS A 141 -5.99 23.27 -33.97
N THR A 142 -5.75 21.97 -33.87
CA THR A 142 -6.48 21.09 -32.94
C THR A 142 -6.09 21.39 -31.50
N LYS A 143 -4.83 21.75 -31.23
CA LYS A 143 -4.42 22.28 -29.93
C LYS A 143 -5.01 23.66 -29.68
N GLN A 144 -5.04 24.58 -30.64
CA GLN A 144 -5.68 25.88 -30.50
C GLN A 144 -7.20 25.78 -30.37
N VAL A 145 -7.84 24.81 -31.02
CA VAL A 145 -9.26 24.48 -30.87
C VAL A 145 -9.48 23.80 -29.54
N SER A 146 -8.62 22.88 -29.11
CA SER A 146 -8.69 22.28 -27.78
C SER A 146 -8.40 23.31 -26.68
N GLU A 147 -7.55 24.31 -26.92
CA GLU A 147 -7.22 25.42 -26.01
C GLU A 147 -8.33 26.48 -26.03
N ALA A 148 -9.00 26.70 -27.18
CA ALA A 148 -10.18 27.57 -27.33
C ALA A 148 -11.46 26.91 -26.78
N LEU A 149 -11.55 25.57 -26.80
CA LEU A 149 -12.59 24.77 -26.14
C LEU A 149 -12.29 24.59 -24.65
N ARG A 150 -11.01 24.58 -24.25
CA ARG A 150 -10.58 24.65 -22.84
C ARG A 150 -10.60 26.06 -22.29
N GLN A 151 -10.65 27.08 -23.15
CA GLN A 151 -10.98 28.43 -22.75
C GLN A 151 -12.39 28.34 -22.17
N PRO A 152 -12.54 28.51 -20.85
CA PRO A 152 -13.85 28.34 -20.24
C PRO A 152 -14.80 29.34 -20.89
N LEU A 153 -15.90 28.85 -21.47
CA LEU A 153 -17.04 29.70 -21.78
C LEU A 153 -17.66 30.10 -20.42
N GLY A 154 -17.02 31.05 -19.74
CA GLY A 154 -17.26 31.37 -18.34
C GLY A 154 -16.17 30.77 -17.45
N GLY A 155 -15.26 31.61 -16.98
CA GLY A 155 -14.34 31.23 -15.91
C GLY A 155 -15.13 31.10 -14.62
N GLU A 156 -15.45 29.88 -14.22
CA GLU A 156 -15.72 29.58 -12.81
C GLU A 156 -14.43 29.04 -12.21
N VAL A 157 -13.80 29.89 -11.43
CA VAL A 157 -12.93 29.44 -10.35
C VAL A 157 -13.82 28.57 -9.49
N ILE A 158 -13.53 27.28 -9.47
CA ILE A 158 -14.18 26.32 -8.58
C ILE A 158 -14.03 26.86 -7.15
N ASP A 159 -15.14 27.28 -6.54
CA ASP A 159 -15.14 27.76 -5.16
C ASP A 159 -15.08 26.55 -4.22
N GLU A 160 -14.09 26.54 -3.33
CA GLU A 160 -13.89 25.45 -2.38
C GLU A 160 -15.11 25.31 -1.44
N ASP A 161 -15.85 26.40 -1.20
CA ASP A 161 -17.05 26.41 -0.37
C ASP A 161 -18.24 25.66 -1.03
N ASP A 162 -18.38 25.76 -2.35
CA ASP A 162 -19.42 25.02 -3.11
C ASP A 162 -19.10 23.51 -3.16
N LEU A 163 -17.83 23.13 -3.28
CA LEU A 163 -17.43 21.71 -3.17
C LEU A 163 -17.62 21.14 -1.77
N LEU A 164 -17.35 21.94 -0.73
CA LEU A 164 -17.61 21.57 0.65
C LEU A 164 -19.10 21.32 0.88
N GLN A 165 -19.96 22.16 0.30
CA GLN A 165 -21.40 22.00 0.38
C GLN A 165 -21.92 20.79 -0.42
N GLU A 166 -21.38 20.51 -1.60
CA GLU A 166 -21.71 19.31 -2.38
C GLU A 166 -21.27 18.03 -1.64
N LEU A 167 -20.08 18.05 -1.03
CA LEU A 167 -19.58 16.96 -0.19
C LEU A 167 -20.47 16.72 1.03
N GLU A 168 -20.93 17.78 1.70
CA GLU A 168 -21.82 17.66 2.87
C GLU A 168 -23.19 17.08 2.49
N LEU A 169 -23.75 17.46 1.34
CA LEU A 169 -24.98 16.89 0.80
C LEU A 169 -24.84 15.40 0.42
N GLU A 170 -23.71 14.98 -0.16
CA GLU A 170 -23.45 13.55 -0.44
C GLU A 170 -23.33 12.71 0.84
N LEU A 171 -22.78 13.28 1.91
CA LEU A 171 -22.64 12.61 3.21
C LEU A 171 -23.99 12.52 3.94
N GLU A 172 -24.87 13.51 3.80
CA GLU A 172 -26.25 13.47 4.33
C GLU A 172 -27.16 12.50 3.57
N LEU A 173 -26.98 12.38 2.25
CA LEU A 173 -27.70 11.41 1.41
C LEU A 173 -27.23 9.96 1.63
N ASN A 174 -26.06 9.78 2.26
CA ASN A 174 -25.43 8.47 2.47
C ASN A 174 -24.92 8.31 3.93
N PRO A 175 -25.82 8.34 4.93
CA PRO A 175 -25.45 8.38 6.34
C PRO A 175 -24.69 7.13 6.83
N GLU A 176 -24.73 6.02 6.09
CA GLU A 176 -24.09 4.75 6.49
C GLU A 176 -22.57 4.71 6.31
N LYS A 177 -21.91 5.74 5.75
CA LYS A 177 -20.44 5.73 5.54
C LYS A 177 -19.64 6.71 6.40
N VAL A 178 -20.29 7.55 7.19
CA VAL A 178 -19.61 8.51 8.09
C VAL A 178 -19.78 8.14 9.56
N GLU A 179 -20.78 7.33 9.91
CA GLU A 179 -21.06 6.94 11.29
C GLU A 179 -20.57 5.51 11.64
N SER A 180 -19.27 5.25 11.48
CA SER A 180 -18.58 4.24 12.32
C SER A 180 -17.70 4.89 13.37
N GLY A 181 -17.93 6.18 13.65
CA GLY A 181 -17.27 6.98 14.66
C GLY A 181 -18.29 7.63 15.61
N HIS A 182 -18.72 6.88 16.62
CA HIS A 182 -19.23 7.38 17.91
C HIS A 182 -20.74 7.71 17.99
N ALA A 183 -21.60 6.70 17.94
CA ALA A 183 -22.96 6.83 18.46
C ALA A 183 -23.00 6.58 19.98
N LYS A 184 -23.15 7.69 20.69
CA LYS A 184 -23.40 7.84 22.12
C LYS A 184 -24.72 7.16 22.51
N VAL A 185 -24.71 6.52 23.68
CA VAL A 185 -25.86 5.87 24.31
C VAL A 185 -27.01 6.86 24.48
N GLU A 186 -28.13 6.63 23.81
CA GLU A 186 -29.43 7.18 24.19
C GLU A 186 -30.40 6.04 24.53
N GLU A 187 -30.91 6.12 25.74
CA GLU A 187 -31.77 5.13 26.40
C GLU A 187 -33.21 5.28 25.87
N VAL A 188 -33.54 4.57 24.79
CA VAL A 188 -34.91 4.50 24.29
C VAL A 188 -35.64 3.35 25.00
N LYS A 189 -36.65 3.68 25.82
CA LYS A 189 -37.56 2.70 26.43
C LYS A 189 -38.31 1.93 25.34
N LEU A 190 -38.01 0.64 25.23
CA LEU A 190 -38.70 -0.30 24.34
C LEU A 190 -40.13 -0.57 24.82
N PRO A 191 -41.13 -0.72 23.92
CA PRO A 191 -42.44 -1.25 24.26
C PRO A 191 -42.37 -2.77 24.52
N ASP A 192 -43.21 -3.25 25.45
CA ASP A 192 -43.27 -4.66 25.88
C ASP A 192 -43.57 -5.61 24.71
N MET A 193 -42.61 -6.47 24.40
CA MET A 193 -42.77 -7.58 23.44
C MET A 193 -43.16 -8.87 24.18
N PRO A 194 -43.96 -9.76 23.55
CA PRO A 194 -44.41 -11.00 24.17
C PRO A 194 -43.23 -11.94 24.51
N ALA A 195 -43.30 -12.55 25.69
CA ALA A 195 -42.24 -13.42 26.21
C ALA A 195 -41.99 -14.64 25.33
N VAL A 196 -40.75 -14.78 24.84
CA VAL A 196 -40.23 -16.01 24.20
C VAL A 196 -39.73 -16.99 25.28
N PRO A 197 -39.87 -18.32 25.06
CA PRO A 197 -39.55 -19.32 26.07
C PRO A 197 -38.05 -19.37 26.37
N SER A 198 -37.71 -19.22 27.65
CA SER A 198 -36.33 -19.29 28.16
C SER A 198 -35.87 -20.73 28.35
N SER A 199 -35.28 -21.34 27.32
CA SER A 199 -34.44 -22.54 27.49
C SER A 199 -32.96 -22.17 27.38
N LYS A 200 -32.19 -22.41 28.45
CA LYS A 200 -30.74 -22.18 28.50
C LYS A 200 -30.01 -23.02 27.44
N LEU A 201 -29.15 -22.37 26.65
CA LEU A 201 -28.15 -23.04 25.82
C LEU A 201 -26.89 -23.38 26.64
N PRO A 202 -26.21 -24.51 26.37
CA PRO A 202 -25.06 -24.98 27.15
C PRO A 202 -23.79 -24.16 26.87
N SER A 203 -22.95 -23.98 27.89
CA SER A 203 -21.70 -23.21 27.83
C SER A 203 -20.55 -24.00 27.19
N ILE A 204 -19.88 -23.40 26.20
CA ILE A 204 -18.66 -23.93 25.59
C ILE A 204 -17.47 -23.27 26.29
N SER A 205 -16.93 -23.95 27.30
CA SER A 205 -15.73 -23.50 28.03
C SER A 205 -14.45 -24.23 27.59
N GLN A 206 -14.50 -25.06 26.54
CA GLN A 206 -13.39 -25.93 26.17
C GLN A 206 -12.60 -25.50 24.92
N THR A 207 -13.14 -24.62 24.07
CA THR A 207 -12.44 -24.15 22.85
C THR A 207 -11.35 -23.11 23.11
N ALA A 208 -11.47 -22.32 24.17
CA ALA A 208 -10.53 -21.23 24.48
C ALA A 208 -9.16 -21.69 25.04
N LYS A 209 -9.03 -22.95 25.48
CA LYS A 209 -7.74 -23.50 25.94
C LYS A 209 -6.91 -24.05 24.80
N MET A 210 -7.54 -24.71 23.82
CA MET A 210 -6.85 -25.32 22.69
C MET A 210 -6.24 -24.27 21.75
N GLN A 211 -6.94 -23.14 21.55
CA GLN A 211 -6.42 -22.04 20.72
C GLN A 211 -5.19 -21.34 21.30
N LYS A 212 -5.02 -21.32 22.63
CA LYS A 212 -3.86 -20.68 23.27
C LYS A 212 -2.58 -21.50 23.14
N GLU A 213 -2.69 -22.82 23.19
CA GLU A 213 -1.54 -23.72 23.02
C GLU A 213 -1.01 -23.67 21.58
N ASP A 214 -1.92 -23.64 20.58
CA ASP A 214 -1.54 -23.54 19.17
C ASP A 214 -0.86 -22.19 18.83
N GLU A 215 -1.30 -21.08 19.44
CA GLU A 215 -0.69 -19.77 19.24
C GLU A 215 0.74 -19.68 19.82
N GLU A 216 0.98 -20.32 20.98
CA GLU A 216 2.29 -20.31 21.64
C GLU A 216 3.33 -21.14 20.87
N GLU A 217 2.89 -22.24 20.25
CA GLU A 217 3.76 -23.10 19.43
C GLU A 217 4.15 -22.44 18.10
N LEU A 218 3.23 -21.70 17.48
CA LEU A 218 3.51 -20.88 16.29
C LEU A 218 4.49 -19.74 16.58
N LEU A 219 4.42 -19.13 17.77
CA LEU A 219 5.35 -18.08 18.20
C LEU A 219 6.78 -18.61 18.35
N LYS A 220 6.95 -19.79 18.97
CA LYS A 220 8.27 -20.44 19.11
C LYS A 220 8.90 -20.78 17.76
N ALA A 221 8.11 -21.34 16.84
CA ALA A 221 8.58 -21.69 15.51
C ALA A 221 9.01 -20.46 14.67
N LEU A 222 8.41 -19.30 14.93
CA LEU A 222 8.80 -18.04 14.29
C LEU A 222 10.11 -17.48 14.88
N GLU A 223 10.29 -17.55 16.19
CA GLU A 223 11.52 -17.09 16.86
C GLU A 223 12.75 -17.90 16.41
N GLU A 224 12.61 -19.22 16.26
CA GLU A 224 13.68 -20.10 15.79
C GLU A 224 14.07 -19.84 14.33
N LYS A 225 13.11 -19.46 13.47
CA LYS A 225 13.37 -19.12 12.07
C LYS A 225 14.00 -17.74 11.86
N LEU A 226 13.90 -16.86 12.85
CA LEU A 226 14.44 -15.49 12.78
C LEU A 226 15.79 -15.33 13.49
N ALA A 227 16.26 -16.37 14.19
CA ALA A 227 17.59 -16.41 14.77
C ALA A 227 18.64 -16.82 13.71
N ILE A 228 19.15 -15.84 12.95
CA ILE A 228 20.43 -15.89 12.23
C ILE A 228 21.21 -14.64 12.57
#